data_AF-A0A936UHH5-F1
#
_entry.id   AF-A0A936UHH5-F1
#
_cell.length_a   1.000
_cell.length_b   1.000
_cell.length_c   1.000
_cell.angle_alpha   90.00
_cell.angle_beta   90.00
_cell.angle_gamma   90.00
#
_symmetry.space_group_name_H-M   'P 1'
#
loop_
_entity.id
_entity.type
_entity.pdbx_description
1 polymer ?
#
loop_
_entity_poly.entity_id
_entity_poly.type
_entity_poly.pdbx_seq_one_letter_code
_entity_poly.pdbx_strand_id
1 'polypeptide(L)'
;MYTAKIIRHRHKYHHYLNEDLKSVEEETHFKIVFSHPDEMLAFEKWCKQNKGKYLYDKENSCQKGVFPEIKIFKKEICWCDIMTYYLIHIAEYKYHSSIHPYKGEVYIRDTESKFNIKNKM
;
A
#
# COMPACT_ATOMS: atom_id res chain seq x y z
N MET A 1 14.04 2.57 14.68
CA MET A 1 13.61 2.93 13.31
C MET A 1 12.56 1.94 12.82
N TYR A 2 11.40 2.44 12.39
CA TYR A 2 10.38 1.63 11.70
C TYR A 2 10.53 1.76 10.20
N THR A 3 10.21 0.69 9.47
CA THR A 3 10.22 0.65 8.02
C THR A 3 8.89 0.12 7.50
N ALA A 4 8.44 0.70 6.39
CA ALA A 4 7.32 0.18 5.63
C ALA A 4 7.76 0.00 4.18
N LYS A 5 7.24 -1.04 3.52
CA LYS A 5 7.54 -1.35 2.12
C LYS A 5 6.26 -1.54 1.36
N ILE A 6 6.15 -0.88 0.22
CA ILE A 6 5.11 -1.15 -0.79
C ILE A 6 5.81 -1.86 -1.93
N ILE A 7 5.55 -3.15 -2.10
CA ILE A 7 6.14 -3.96 -3.17
C ILE A 7 5.08 -4.10 -4.25
N ARG A 8 5.31 -3.46 -5.40
CA ARG A 8 4.40 -3.49 -6.54
C ARG A 8 4.94 -4.47 -7.57
N HIS A 9 4.42 -5.69 -7.59
CA HIS A 9 4.70 -6.56 -8.73
C HIS A 9 3.78 -6.12 -9.88
N ARG A 10 4.25 -5.15 -10.67
CA ARG A 10 3.63 -4.84 -11.96
C ARG A 10 4.01 -5.97 -12.89
N HIS A 11 3.05 -6.49 -13.64
CA HIS A 11 3.09 -6.42 -15.09
C HIS A 11 1.70 -5.98 -15.55
N LYS A 12 1.64 -5.02 -16.48
CA LYS A 12 0.50 -4.94 -17.41
C LYS A 12 0.79 -4.06 -18.63
N TYR A 13 0.43 -4.67 -19.75
CA TYR A 13 0.24 -4.20 -21.12
C TYR A 13 1.47 -4.10 -22.04
N HIS A 14 1.65 -5.21 -22.77
CA HIS A 14 2.14 -5.39 -24.15
C HIS A 14 3.58 -5.02 -24.53
N HIS A 15 4.47 -6.00 -24.40
CA HIS A 15 5.33 -6.40 -25.52
C HIS A 15 5.37 -7.93 -25.55
N TYR A 16 4.43 -8.56 -26.26
CA TYR A 16 4.55 -9.98 -26.55
C TYR A 16 5.37 -10.12 -27.83
N LEU A 17 6.50 -10.82 -27.77
CA LEU A 17 7.27 -11.19 -28.95
C LEU A 17 6.50 -12.20 -29.83
N ASN A 18 5.61 -13.01 -29.22
CA ASN A 18 4.90 -14.13 -29.85
C ASN A 18 3.41 -14.21 -29.41
N GLU A 19 2.56 -14.86 -30.23
CA GLU A 19 1.10 -14.91 -30.04
C GLU A 19 0.60 -15.81 -28.90
N ASP A 20 1.42 -16.76 -28.46
CA ASP A 20 1.18 -17.73 -27.38
C ASP A 20 1.01 -17.10 -25.99
N LEU A 21 1.48 -15.87 -25.79
CA LEU A 21 1.39 -15.14 -24.52
C LEU A 21 0.15 -14.22 -24.42
N LYS A 22 -0.70 -14.17 -25.44
CA LYS A 22 -1.92 -13.32 -25.45
C LYS A 22 -3.00 -13.78 -24.46
N SER A 23 -2.93 -15.02 -23.97
CA SER A 23 -3.93 -15.63 -23.06
C SER A 23 -3.50 -15.67 -21.58
N VAL A 24 -2.34 -15.08 -21.23
CA VAL A 24 -1.90 -15.03 -19.84
C VAL A 24 -2.71 -13.96 -19.09
N GLU A 25 -3.65 -14.40 -18.26
CA GLU A 25 -4.26 -13.54 -17.23
C GLU A 25 -3.21 -13.28 -16.14
N GLU A 26 -2.43 -12.21 -16.28
CA GLU A 26 -1.46 -11.82 -15.24
C GLU A 26 -2.18 -11.29 -13.99
N GLU A 27 -2.13 -12.06 -12.91
CA GLU A 27 -2.57 -11.65 -11.59
C GLU A 27 -1.57 -10.67 -10.96
N THR A 28 -2.04 -9.46 -10.64
CA THR A 28 -1.23 -8.43 -9.99
C THR A 28 -1.05 -8.75 -8.51
N HIS A 29 0.16 -9.15 -8.14
CA HIS A 29 0.55 -9.41 -6.76
C HIS A 29 1.18 -8.15 -6.15
N PHE A 30 0.69 -7.70 -5.00
CA PHE A 30 1.29 -6.57 -4.32
C PHE A 30 1.21 -6.69 -2.81
N LYS A 31 2.33 -6.39 -2.15
CA LYS A 31 2.51 -6.65 -0.73
C LYS A 31 2.87 -5.37 0.00
N ILE A 32 2.06 -5.05 1.00
CA ILE A 32 2.37 -4.02 1.99
C ILE A 32 3.02 -4.73 3.17
N VAL A 33 4.20 -4.26 3.58
CA VAL A 33 4.96 -4.84 4.69
C VAL A 33 5.33 -3.74 5.67
N PHE A 34 4.94 -3.91 6.92
CA PHE A 34 5.44 -3.11 8.03
C PHE A 34 6.49 -3.91 8.82
N SER A 35 7.52 -3.25 9.33
CA SER A 35 8.49 -3.89 10.23
C SER A 35 7.99 -4.06 11.65
N HIS A 36 6.88 -3.41 12.02
CA HIS A 36 6.29 -3.50 13.35
C HIS A 36 4.80 -3.91 13.23
N PRO A 37 4.33 -4.92 13.97
CA PRO A 37 2.98 -5.47 13.82
C PRO A 37 1.88 -4.44 14.09
N ASP A 38 2.09 -3.56 15.08
CA ASP A 38 1.10 -2.54 15.45
C ASP A 38 0.80 -1.53 14.34
N GLU A 39 1.69 -1.37 13.36
CA GLU A 39 1.49 -0.45 12.25
C GLU A 39 0.40 -0.95 11.30
N MET A 40 0.27 -2.27 11.13
CA MET A 40 -0.85 -2.84 10.38
C MET A 40 -2.17 -2.58 11.10
N LEU A 41 -2.21 -2.76 12.41
CA LEU A 41 -3.40 -2.47 13.23
C LEU A 41 -3.76 -0.98 13.18
N ALA A 42 -2.76 -0.10 13.20
CA ALA A 42 -2.96 1.34 13.07
C ALA A 42 -3.53 1.72 11.69
N PHE A 43 -3.04 1.10 10.62
CA PHE A 43 -3.56 1.30 9.27
C PHE A 43 -5.00 0.80 9.13
N GLU A 44 -5.31 -0.40 9.62
CA GLU A 44 -6.68 -0.95 9.60
C GLU A 44 -7.65 -0.08 10.40
N LYS A 45 -7.22 0.42 11.56
CA LYS A 45 -8.02 1.35 12.37
C LYS A 45 -8.28 2.66 11.63
N TRP A 46 -7.26 3.22 10.98
CA TRP A 46 -7.41 4.43 10.18
C TRP A 46 -8.35 4.22 8.99
N CYS A 47 -8.26 3.09 8.29
CA CYS A 47 -9.20 2.73 7.24
C CYS A 47 -10.65 2.74 7.77
N LYS A 48 -10.92 2.08 8.90
CA LYS A 48 -12.26 2.05 9.53
C LYS A 48 -12.76 3.45 9.91
N GLN A 49 -11.89 4.31 10.46
CA GLN A 49 -12.23 5.68 10.82
C GLN A 49 -12.63 6.53 9.60
N ASN A 50 -12.11 6.20 8.41
CA ASN A 50 -12.43 6.86 7.15
C ASN A 50 -13.44 6.05 6.31
N LYS A 51 -14.33 5.29 6.97
CA LYS A 51 -15.39 4.48 6.34
C LYS A 51 -14.89 3.42 5.34
N GLY A 52 -13.61 3.06 5.39
CA GLY A 52 -13.03 1.97 4.65
C GLY A 52 -12.91 0.69 5.48
N LYS A 53 -12.47 -0.39 4.84
CA LYS A 53 -12.07 -1.64 5.48
C LYS A 53 -10.96 -2.26 4.66
N TYR A 54 -9.78 -2.37 5.25
CA TYR A 54 -8.69 -3.12 4.65
C TYR A 54 -8.84 -4.62 4.94
N LEU A 55 -8.60 -5.46 3.94
CA LEU A 55 -8.51 -6.91 4.08
C LEU A 55 -7.41 -7.42 3.16
N TYR A 56 -6.48 -8.19 3.70
CA TYR A 56 -5.51 -8.92 2.88
C TYR A 56 -6.00 -10.36 2.70
N ASP A 57 -6.34 -10.73 1.46
CA ASP A 57 -6.61 -12.11 1.09
C ASP A 57 -5.28 -12.83 0.88
N LYS A 58 -4.90 -13.62 1.88
CA LYS A 58 -3.63 -14.35 1.87
C LYS A 58 -3.63 -15.48 0.85
N GLU A 59 -4.77 -16.13 0.62
CA GLU A 59 -4.88 -17.28 -0.29
C GLU A 59 -4.64 -16.84 -1.72
N ASN A 60 -5.29 -15.73 -2.12
CA ASN A 60 -5.17 -15.15 -3.46
C ASN A 60 -4.10 -14.04 -3.55
N SER A 61 -3.33 -13.84 -2.46
CA SER A 61 -2.28 -12.82 -2.35
C SER A 61 -2.67 -11.43 -2.88
N CYS A 62 -3.91 -11.01 -2.60
CA CYS A 62 -4.48 -9.77 -3.12
C CYS A 62 -5.16 -8.95 -2.02
N GLN A 63 -5.31 -7.65 -2.27
CA GLN A 63 -5.88 -6.72 -1.29
C GLN A 63 -7.34 -6.47 -1.65
N LYS A 64 -8.20 -6.71 -0.68
CA LYS A 64 -9.65 -6.61 -0.78
C LYS A 64 -10.17 -5.59 0.22
N GLY A 65 -11.47 -5.34 0.12
CA GLY A 65 -12.21 -4.52 1.07
C GLY A 65 -12.76 -3.25 0.45
N VAL A 66 -12.96 -2.24 1.29
CA VAL A 66 -13.60 -0.98 0.92
C VAL A 66 -12.58 0.13 1.09
N PHE A 67 -12.37 0.92 0.04
CA PHE A 67 -11.44 2.05 0.11
C PHE A 67 -11.94 3.09 1.12
N PRO A 68 -11.05 3.67 1.96
CA PRO A 68 -11.40 4.80 2.79
C PRO A 68 -11.81 6.02 1.95
N GLU A 69 -12.81 6.77 2.41
CA GLU A 69 -13.28 8.01 1.79
C GLU A 69 -12.31 9.15 2.11
N ILE A 70 -11.49 9.54 1.13
CA ILE A 70 -10.51 10.62 1.29
C ILE A 70 -10.73 11.65 0.19
N LYS A 71 -11.01 12.90 0.57
CA LYS A 71 -11.43 13.97 -0.35
C LYS A 71 -10.47 14.25 -1.51
N ILE A 72 -9.16 14.01 -1.32
CA ILE A 72 -8.15 14.28 -2.35
C ILE A 72 -8.17 13.24 -3.48
N PHE A 73 -8.67 12.03 -3.21
CA PHE A 73 -8.69 10.96 -4.17
C PHE A 73 -9.89 11.08 -5.11
N LYS A 74 -9.61 10.94 -6.41
CA LYS A 74 -10.61 10.91 -7.48
C LYS A 74 -11.03 9.45 -7.78
N LYS A 75 -11.80 9.24 -8.85
CA LYS A 75 -12.40 7.93 -9.18
C LYS A 75 -11.40 6.79 -9.41
N GLU A 76 -10.19 7.08 -9.87
CA GLU A 76 -9.17 6.06 -10.12
C GLU A 76 -8.09 6.09 -9.03
N ILE A 77 -8.21 5.19 -8.06
CA ILE A 77 -7.21 4.96 -7.01
C ILE A 77 -7.02 3.47 -6.76
N CYS A 78 -5.84 3.11 -6.26
CA CYS A 78 -5.58 1.76 -5.76
C CYS A 78 -5.14 1.78 -4.29
N TRP A 79 -5.07 0.59 -3.67
CA TRP A 79 -4.60 0.44 -2.29
C TRP A 79 -3.16 0.96 -2.09
N CYS A 80 -2.31 0.95 -3.12
CA CYS A 80 -0.97 1.53 -3.02
C CYS A 80 -1.03 3.04 -2.83
N ASP A 81 -1.91 3.75 -3.54
CA ASP A 81 -2.06 5.20 -3.40
C ASP A 81 -2.56 5.56 -2.00
N ILE A 82 -3.56 4.81 -1.51
CA ILE A 82 -4.11 4.95 -0.15
C ILE A 82 -3.02 4.71 0.89
N MET A 83 -2.21 3.65 0.71
CA MET A 83 -1.16 3.29 1.63
C MET A 83 -0.02 4.32 1.63
N THR A 84 0.41 4.79 0.46
CA THR A 84 1.40 5.85 0.35
C THR A 84 0.91 7.13 1.02
N TYR A 85 -0.36 7.50 0.82
CA TYR A 85 -0.97 8.64 1.49
C TYR A 85 -0.97 8.48 3.01
N TYR A 86 -1.38 7.30 3.50
CA TYR A 86 -1.34 6.99 4.93
C TYR A 86 0.07 7.12 5.48
N LEU A 87 1.07 6.47 4.86
CA LEU A 87 2.45 6.50 5.31
C LEU A 87 2.99 7.93 5.41
N ILE A 88 2.83 8.72 4.36
CA ILE A 88 3.43 10.05 4.28
C ILE A 88 2.65 11.08 5.10
N HIS A 89 1.33 11.15 4.92
CA HIS A 89 0.54 12.28 5.41
C HIS A 89 -0.08 12.04 6.79
N ILE A 90 -0.29 10.76 7.13
CA ILE A 90 -0.91 10.37 8.39
C ILE A 90 0.15 9.85 9.35
N ALA A 91 0.87 8.78 8.99
CA ALA A 91 1.78 8.05 9.87
C ALA A 91 3.20 8.62 9.94
N GLU A 92 3.49 9.74 9.27
CA GLU A 92 4.76 10.48 9.30
C GLU A 92 6.00 9.69 8.85
N TYR A 93 5.80 8.66 8.04
CA TYR A 93 6.91 8.03 7.34
C TYR A 93 7.44 8.95 6.26
N LYS A 94 8.74 8.85 6.01
CA LYS A 94 9.43 9.52 4.91
C LYS A 94 9.83 8.50 3.87
N TYR A 95 9.70 8.86 2.60
CA TYR A 95 10.28 8.07 1.52
C TYR A 95 11.79 7.92 1.74
N HIS A 96 12.29 6.71 1.59
CA HIS A 96 13.70 6.38 1.78
C HIS A 96 14.37 5.98 0.48
N SER A 97 13.82 4.98 -0.21
CA SER A 97 14.41 4.44 -1.43
C SER A 97 13.40 3.67 -2.27
N SER A 98 13.76 3.37 -3.52
CA SER A 98 13.04 2.43 -4.37
C SER A 98 13.64 1.03 -4.28
N ILE A 99 12.86 0.01 -4.62
CA ILE A 99 13.28 -1.39 -4.71
C ILE A 99 13.32 -1.77 -6.18
N HIS A 100 14.52 -1.96 -6.73
CA HIS A 100 14.75 -2.54 -8.05
C HIS A 100 15.02 -4.05 -7.93
N PRO A 101 14.53 -4.92 -8.84
CA PRO A 101 13.68 -4.67 -10.01
C PRO A 101 12.17 -4.64 -9.70
N TYR A 102 11.78 -4.93 -8.46
CA TYR A 102 10.39 -5.16 -8.03
C TYR A 102 9.49 -3.91 -7.99
N LYS A 103 9.90 -2.80 -8.62
CA LYS A 103 9.19 -1.51 -8.66
C LYS A 103 8.54 -1.15 -7.32
N GLY A 104 9.27 -1.34 -6.23
CA GLY A 104 8.79 -1.12 -4.87
C GLY A 104 9.31 0.18 -4.27
N GLU A 105 8.77 0.54 -3.12
CA GLU A 105 9.13 1.73 -2.36
C GLU A 105 9.38 1.35 -0.90
N VAL A 106 10.41 1.95 -0.30
CA VAL A 106 10.76 1.83 1.12
C VAL A 106 10.53 3.17 1.78
N TYR A 107 9.91 3.13 2.95
CA TYR A 107 9.61 4.26 3.79
C TYR A 107 10.16 4.02 5.20
N ILE A 108 10.62 5.07 5.87
CA ILE A 108 11.17 5.01 7.23
C ILE A 108 10.52 6.02 8.16
N ARG A 109 10.43 5.67 9.45
CA ARG A 109 10.01 6.57 10.52
C ARG A 109 10.88 6.37 11.75
N ASP A 110 11.25 7.45 12.43
CA ASP A 110 11.98 7.38 13.68
C ASP A 110 11.09 6.85 14.81
N THR A 111 11.65 5.97 15.64
CA THR A 111 10.93 5.28 16.72
C THR A 111 10.55 6.19 17.88
N GLU A 112 11.17 7.37 17.97
CA GLU A 112 10.87 8.37 19.00
C GLU A 112 9.70 9.30 18.61
N SER A 113 9.22 9.24 17.35
CA SER A 113 8.02 9.97 16.95
C SER A 113 6.80 9.30 17.60
N LYS A 114 6.28 9.92 18.67
CA LYS A 114 5.04 9.50 19.31
C LYS A 114 3.87 9.76 18.36
N PHE A 115 3.56 8.77 17.52
CA PHE A 115 2.40 8.82 16.64
C PHE A 115 1.10 8.92 17.48
N ASN A 116 0.51 10.12 17.52
CA ASN A 116 -0.75 10.39 18.20
C ASN A 116 -1.83 10.59 17.13
N ILE A 117 -2.68 9.59 16.92
CA ILE A 117 -3.80 9.60 15.94
C ILE A 117 -4.81 10.74 16.18
N LYS A 118 -4.67 11.53 17.25
CA LYS A 118 -5.71 12.48 17.72
C LYS A 118 -5.81 13.81 16.97
N ASN A 119 -4.86 14.22 16.12
CA ASN A 119 -4.78 15.64 15.70
C ASN A 119 -4.91 15.95 14.19
N LYS A 120 -5.46 15.05 13.36
CA LYS A 120 -5.82 15.41 11.97
C LYS A 120 -7.22 14.87 11.64
N MET A 121 -8.23 15.56 12.15
CA MET A 121 -9.60 15.56 11.60
C MET A 121 -9.81 16.87 10.85
#